data_AF-A0A3N9UPF5-F1
#
_entry.id   AF-A0A3N9UPF5-F1
#
_cell.length_a   1.000
_cell.length_b   1.000
_cell.length_c   1.000
_cell.angle_alpha   90.00
_cell.angle_beta   90.00
_cell.angle_gamma   90.00
#
_symmetry.space_group_name_H-M   'P 1'
#
loop_
_entity.id
_entity.type
_entity.pdbx_description
1 polymer ?
#
loop_
_entity_poly.entity_id
_entity_poly.type
_entity_poly.pdbx_seq_one_letter_code
_entity_poly.pdbx_strand_id
1 'polypeptide(L)'
;MSDQTMMWLGFAILMTTMFILDLGVFSRKSHEIGFREAMIWTMVWVSLAFSFNAWIYFNMGPTKALEFFTGYLIEESLSVDNLFVFILIFTYFNVDKAHQPKILKWGIIGALVMRGIFIFVGIGLIERFHWMVY
;
A
#
# COMPACT_ATOMS: atom_id res chain seq x y z
N MET A 1 15.24 22.31 13.74
CA MET A 1 14.23 21.26 13.51
C MET A 1 14.70 20.03 14.27
N SER A 2 13.84 19.35 15.02
CA SER A 2 14.26 18.14 15.74
C SER A 2 14.68 17.06 14.75
N ASP A 3 15.64 16.21 15.11
CA ASP A 3 16.12 15.11 14.25
C ASP A 3 14.96 14.22 13.76
N GLN A 4 13.94 14.08 14.60
CA GLN A 4 12.68 13.41 14.27
C GLN A 4 11.95 14.08 13.11
N THR A 5 11.78 15.41 13.10
CA THR A 5 11.14 16.11 11.97
C THR A 5 11.92 15.90 10.68
N MET A 6 13.25 15.86 10.75
CA MET A 6 14.12 15.65 9.59
C MET A 6 14.02 14.22 9.04
N MET A 7 13.90 13.20 9.91
CA MET A 7 13.62 11.81 9.52
C MET A 7 12.24 11.66 8.87
N TRP A 8 11.20 12.28 9.44
CA TRP A 8 9.85 12.26 8.85
C TRP A 8 9.80 12.96 7.49
N LEU A 9 10.50 14.09 7.34
CA LEU A 9 10.61 14.79 6.06
C LEU A 9 11.35 13.94 5.03
N GLY A 10 12.47 13.31 5.41
CA GLY A 10 13.21 12.41 4.54
C GLY A 10 12.39 11.20 4.10
N PHE A 11 11.66 10.57 5.03
CA PHE A 11 10.75 9.47 4.74
C PHE A 11 9.62 9.88 3.79
N ALA A 12 8.98 11.03 4.05
CA ALA A 12 7.92 11.55 3.19
C ALA A 12 8.41 11.85 1.77
N ILE A 13 9.60 12.45 1.62
CA ILE A 13 10.21 12.72 0.31
C ILE A 13 10.53 11.40 -0.41
N LEU A 14 11.12 10.44 0.29
CA LEU A 14 11.48 9.14 -0.29
C LEU A 14 10.23 8.38 -0.77
N MET A 15 9.20 8.29 0.08
CA MET A 15 7.92 7.66 -0.26
C MET A 15 7.26 8.35 -1.46
N THR A 16 7.18 9.68 -1.45
CA THR A 16 6.57 10.44 -2.55
C THR A 16 7.36 10.25 -3.85
N THR A 17 8.69 10.20 -3.78
CA THR A 17 9.55 10.00 -4.94
C THR A 17 9.39 8.59 -5.51
N MET A 18 9.44 7.55 -4.67
CA MET A 18 9.20 6.16 -5.12
C MET A 18 7.82 6.02 -5.77
N PHE A 19 6.79 6.63 -5.18
CA PHE A 19 5.44 6.61 -5.72
C PHE A 19 5.32 7.30 -7.09
N ILE A 20 5.95 8.47 -7.25
CA ILE A 20 6.00 9.17 -8.55
C ILE A 20 6.75 8.35 -9.60
N LEU A 21 7.82 7.65 -9.21
CA LEU A 21 8.61 6.80 -10.11
C LEU A 21 7.82 5.55 -10.55
N ASP A 22 7.16 4.86 -9.61
CA ASP A 22 6.35 3.68 -9.92
C ASP A 22 5.17 4.01 -10.82
N LEU A 23 4.47 5.11 -10.53
CA LEU A 23 3.37 5.57 -11.38
C LEU A 23 3.87 6.17 -12.70
N GLY A 24 4.95 6.95 -12.70
CA GLY A 24 5.39 7.74 -13.85
C GLY A 24 6.19 6.94 -14.88
N VAL A 25 7.10 6.08 -14.42
CA VAL A 25 8.16 5.48 -15.26
C VAL A 25 7.90 4.00 -15.52
N PHE A 26 7.49 3.23 -14.52
CA PHE A 26 7.33 1.77 -14.64
C PHE A 26 6.03 1.34 -15.33
N SER A 27 5.00 2.19 -15.37
CA SER A 27 3.70 1.85 -15.98
C SER A 27 3.67 1.86 -17.52
N ARG A 28 4.80 2.02 -18.23
CA ARG A 28 4.82 2.12 -19.70
C ARG A 28 4.77 0.79 -20.44
N LYS A 29 5.09 -0.35 -19.79
CA LYS A 29 5.03 -1.66 -20.45
C LYS A 29 3.79 -2.42 -20.01
N SER A 30 2.75 -2.32 -20.85
CA SER A 30 1.53 -3.12 -20.82
C SER A 30 1.82 -4.57 -21.18
N HIS A 31 2.50 -5.31 -20.30
CA HIS A 31 2.48 -6.77 -20.37
C HIS A 31 1.32 -7.25 -19.51
N GLU A 32 0.34 -7.91 -20.11
CA GLU A 32 -0.71 -8.58 -19.35
C GLU A 32 -0.06 -9.75 -18.60
N ILE A 33 0.18 -9.56 -17.30
CA ILE A 33 0.67 -10.63 -16.43
C ILE A 33 -0.44 -11.69 -16.37
N GLY A 34 -0.17 -12.87 -16.94
CA GLY A 34 -1.11 -13.98 -16.89
C GLY A 34 -1.34 -14.46 -15.45
N PHE A 35 -2.50 -15.06 -15.17
CA PHE A 35 -2.85 -15.54 -13.82
C PHE A 35 -1.77 -16.44 -13.19
N ARG A 36 -1.12 -17.30 -13.99
CA ARG A 36 -0.03 -18.16 -13.53
C ARG A 36 1.22 -17.38 -13.12
N GLU A 37 1.57 -16.37 -13.91
CA GLU A 37 2.71 -15.51 -13.63
C GLU A 37 2.45 -14.66 -12.38
N ALA A 38 1.24 -14.12 -12.24
CA ALA A 38 0.82 -13.38 -11.04
C ALA A 38 0.92 -14.23 -9.77
N MET A 39 0.42 -15.48 -9.79
CA MET A 39 0.53 -16.39 -8.65
C MET A 39 1.99 -16.72 -8.30
N ILE A 40 2.86 -16.93 -9.29
CA ILE A 40 4.29 -17.19 -9.05
C ILE A 40 4.92 -15.97 -8.38
N TRP A 41 4.66 -14.76 -8.88
CA TRP A 41 5.16 -13.54 -8.27
C TRP A 41 4.67 -13.37 -6.83
N THR A 42 3.38 -13.56 -6.57
CA THR A 42 2.84 -13.53 -5.21
C THR A 42 3.54 -14.54 -4.31
N MET A 43 3.73 -15.78 -4.77
CA MET A 43 4.40 -16.82 -3.99
C MET A 43 5.86 -16.47 -3.69
N VAL A 44 6.59 -15.91 -4.65
CA VAL A 44 7.98 -15.47 -4.47
C VAL A 44 8.06 -14.37 -3.41
N TRP A 45 7.22 -13.34 -3.49
CA TRP A 45 7.22 -12.22 -2.55
C TRP A 45 6.80 -12.65 -1.14
N VAL A 46 5.75 -13.46 -1.02
CA VAL A 46 5.31 -14.03 0.26
C VAL A 46 6.43 -14.89 0.86
N SER A 47 7.05 -15.76 0.07
CA SER A 47 8.15 -16.62 0.55
C SER A 47 9.35 -15.82 1.02
N LEU A 48 9.67 -14.72 0.33
CA LEU A 48 10.72 -13.79 0.74
C LEU A 48 10.38 -13.11 2.08
N ALA A 49 9.14 -12.65 2.26
CA ALA A 49 8.67 -12.05 3.50
C ALA A 49 8.73 -13.02 4.68
N PHE A 50 8.31 -14.28 4.47
CA PHE A 50 8.42 -15.34 5.48
C PHE A 50 9.88 -15.70 5.79
N SER A 51 10.75 -15.74 4.78
CA SER A 51 12.19 -16.00 4.98
C SER A 51 12.83 -14.88 5.82
N PHE A 52 12.46 -13.64 5.55
CA PHE A 52 12.91 -12.49 6.34
C PHE A 52 12.34 -12.53 7.76
N ASN A 53 11.09 -12.92 7.94
CA ASN A 53 10.49 -13.10 9.26
C ASN A 53 11.22 -14.18 10.07
N ALA A 54 11.58 -15.31 9.45
CA ALA A 54 12.38 -16.35 10.08
C ALA A 54 13.77 -15.81 10.49
N TRP A 55 14.41 -15.00 9.64
CA TRP A 55 15.66 -14.33 9.98
C TRP A 55 15.53 -13.40 11.20
N ILE A 56 14.44 -12.62 11.28
CA ILE A 56 14.13 -11.79 12.47
C ILE A 56 13.95 -12.68 13.71
N TYR A 57 13.24 -13.80 13.58
CA TYR A 57 13.00 -14.72 14.69
C TYR A 57 14.31 -15.23 15.30
N PHE A 58 15.30 -15.59 14.49
CA PHE A 58 16.59 -16.07 14.97
C PHE A 58 17.51 -14.96 15.51
N ASN A 59 17.47 -13.74 14.96
CA ASN A 59 18.41 -12.67 15.32
C ASN A 59 17.87 -11.69 16.37
N MET A 60 16.58 -11.37 16.32
CA MET A 60 15.93 -10.34 17.14
C MET A 60 14.88 -10.91 18.12
N GLY A 61 14.63 -12.22 18.04
CA GLY A 61 13.73 -12.93 18.93
C GLY A 61 12.26 -12.95 18.49
N PRO A 62 11.42 -13.69 19.23
CA PRO A 62 10.04 -14.00 18.83
C PRO A 62 9.12 -12.77 18.82
N THR A 63 9.32 -11.80 19.72
CA THR A 63 8.47 -10.61 19.81
C THR A 63 8.58 -9.73 18.57
N LYS A 64 9.81 -9.48 18.09
CA LYS A 64 10.04 -8.68 16.87
C LYS A 64 9.60 -9.42 15.61
N ALA A 65 9.74 -10.74 15.59
CA ALA A 65 9.19 -11.54 14.49
C ALA A 65 7.66 -11.45 14.45
N LEU A 66 6.97 -11.50 15.59
CA LEU A 66 5.52 -11.32 15.64
C LEU A 66 5.10 -9.91 15.22
N GLU A 67 5.77 -8.86 15.70
CA GLU A 67 5.50 -7.47 15.27
C GLU A 67 5.62 -7.32 13.74
N PHE A 68 6.69 -7.86 13.14
CA PHE A 68 6.87 -7.85 11.69
C PHE A 68 5.77 -8.65 10.97
N PHE A 69 5.48 -9.85 11.44
CA PHE A 69 4.50 -10.73 10.80
C PHE A 69 3.09 -10.15 10.84
N THR A 70 2.69 -9.61 12.00
CA THR A 70 1.41 -8.92 12.16
C THR A 70 1.35 -7.67 11.30
N GLY A 71 2.42 -6.86 11.25
CA GLY A 71 2.50 -5.70 10.35
C GLY A 71 2.33 -6.10 8.89
N TYR A 72 3.08 -7.10 8.44
CA TYR A 72 3.00 -7.65 7.08
C TYR A 72 1.57 -8.12 6.73
N LEU A 73 0.92 -8.88 7.61
CA LEU A 73 -0.46 -9.34 7.39
C LEU A 73 -1.46 -8.18 7.31
N ILE A 74 -1.30 -7.16 8.14
CA ILE A 74 -2.18 -5.96 8.11
C ILE A 74 -2.01 -5.22 6.79
N GLU A 75 -0.77 -5.02 6.34
CA GLU A 75 -0.48 -4.32 5.08
C GLU A 75 -0.98 -5.11 3.86
N GLU A 76 -0.78 -6.43 3.83
CA GLU A 76 -1.32 -7.30 2.78
C GLU A 76 -2.85 -7.31 2.77
N SER A 77 -3.50 -7.39 3.95
CA SER A 77 -4.96 -7.37 4.04
C SER A 77 -5.55 -6.05 3.55
N LEU A 78 -4.91 -4.91 3.86
CA LEU A 78 -5.31 -3.60 3.34
C LEU A 78 -5.14 -3.50 1.82
N SER A 79 -4.09 -4.11 1.28
CA SER A 79 -3.83 -4.13 -0.17
C SER A 79 -4.88 -4.97 -0.91
N VAL A 80 -5.27 -6.13 -0.36
CA VAL A 80 -6.32 -7.00 -0.90
C VAL A 80 -7.71 -6.36 -0.83
N ASP A 81 -8.03 -5.67 0.28
CA ASP A 81 -9.30 -4.94 0.44
C ASP A 81 -9.48 -3.87 -0.65
N ASN A 82 -8.44 -3.07 -0.91
CA ASN A 82 -8.44 -2.08 -1.98
C ASN A 82 -8.65 -2.72 -3.36
N LEU A 83 -7.96 -3.83 -3.67
CA LEU A 83 -8.08 -4.56 -4.94
C LEU A 83 -9.48 -5.13 -5.15
N PHE A 84 -10.12 -5.63 -4.08
CA PHE A 84 -11.48 -6.15 -4.12
C PHE A 84 -12.49 -5.08 -4.56
N VAL A 85 -12.40 -3.86 -3.99
CA VAL A 85 -13.25 -2.73 -4.37
C VAL A 85 -13.07 -2.39 -5.86
N PHE A 86 -11.84 -2.37 -6.38
CA PHE A 86 -11.59 -2.11 -7.80
C PHE A 86 -12.19 -3.20 -8.71
N ILE A 87 -12.03 -4.48 -8.36
CA ILE A 87 -12.63 -5.58 -9.13
C ILE A 87 -14.15 -5.46 -9.15
N LEU A 88 -14.78 -5.20 -8.01
CA LEU A 88 -16.24 -5.02 -7.90
C LEU A 88 -16.73 -3.91 -8.83
N ILE A 89 -16.04 -2.76 -8.84
CA ILE A 89 -16.35 -1.62 -9.72
C ILE A 89 -16.18 -2.02 -11.19
N PHE A 90 -15.08 -2.67 -11.57
CA PHE A 90 -14.84 -3.10 -12.95
C PHE A 90 -15.87 -4.11 -13.45
N THR A 91 -16.28 -5.04 -12.59
CA THR A 91 -17.34 -6.01 -12.90
C THR A 91 -18.70 -5.32 -13.03
N TYR A 92 -19.04 -4.40 -12.13
CA TYR A 92 -20.30 -3.65 -12.20
C TYR A 92 -20.43 -2.84 -13.51
N PHE A 93 -19.35 -2.20 -13.94
CA PHE A 93 -19.33 -1.40 -15.17
C PHE A 93 -18.94 -2.17 -16.45
N ASN A 94 -18.73 -3.50 -16.37
CA ASN A 94 -18.25 -4.33 -17.48
C ASN A 94 -17.02 -3.75 -18.21
N VAL A 95 -16.01 -3.33 -17.45
CA VAL A 95 -14.79 -2.72 -17.99
C VAL A 95 -13.91 -3.76 -18.67
N ASP A 96 -13.62 -3.54 -19.95
CA ASP A 96 -12.73 -4.40 -20.76
C ASP A 96 -11.31 -4.47 -20.16
N LYS A 97 -10.71 -5.66 -20.19
CA LYS A 97 -9.42 -5.99 -19.54
C LYS A 97 -8.27 -5.12 -20.03
N ALA A 98 -8.28 -4.73 -21.30
CA ALA A 98 -7.27 -3.85 -21.88
C ALA A 98 -7.25 -2.44 -21.24
N HIS A 99 -8.37 -1.99 -20.67
CA HIS A 99 -8.50 -0.67 -20.06
C HIS A 99 -8.32 -0.69 -18.53
N GLN A 100 -8.42 -1.86 -17.89
CA GLN A 100 -8.32 -2.00 -16.43
C GLN A 100 -7.00 -1.44 -15.86
N PRO A 101 -5.80 -1.69 -16.42
CA PRO A 101 -4.56 -1.15 -15.85
C PRO A 101 -4.51 0.39 -15.86
N LYS A 102 -5.07 1.02 -16.90
CA LYS A 102 -5.13 2.48 -17.00
C LYS A 102 -6.09 3.06 -15.98
N ILE A 103 -7.28 2.47 -15.85
CA ILE A 103 -8.31 2.93 -14.92
C ILE A 103 -7.86 2.69 -13.47
N LEU A 104 -7.25 1.53 -13.19
CA LEU A 104 -6.69 1.20 -11.88
C LEU A 104 -5.66 2.23 -11.43
N LYS A 105 -4.76 2.64 -12.33
CA LYS A 105 -3.75 3.68 -12.05
C LYS A 105 -4.39 5.01 -11.63
N TRP A 106 -5.39 5.48 -12.39
CA TRP A 106 -6.11 6.71 -12.03
C TRP A 106 -6.93 6.54 -10.74
N GLY A 107 -7.50 5.35 -10.51
CA GLY A 107 -8.21 4.99 -9.30
C GLY A 107 -7.32 5.02 -8.06
N ILE A 108 -6.11 4.46 -8.12
CA ILE A 108 -5.13 4.48 -7.02
C ILE A 108 -4.72 5.93 -6.69
N ILE A 109 -4.45 6.75 -7.70
CA ILE A 109 -4.11 8.17 -7.50
C ILE A 109 -5.28 8.90 -6.83
N GLY A 110 -6.49 8.72 -7.34
CA GLY A 110 -7.69 9.32 -6.76
C GLY A 110 -7.94 8.88 -5.32
N ALA A 111 -7.84 7.57 -5.04
CA ALA A 111 -8.00 7.01 -3.71
C ALA A 111 -6.94 7.54 -2.73
N LEU A 112 -5.68 7.65 -3.15
CA LEU A 112 -4.61 8.22 -2.32
C LEU A 112 -4.87 9.69 -1.99
N VAL A 113 -5.29 10.50 -2.98
CA VAL A 113 -5.62 11.91 -2.77
C VAL A 113 -6.81 12.05 -1.81
N MET A 114 -7.88 11.29 -2.04
CA MET A 114 -9.04 11.27 -1.14
C MET A 114 -8.65 10.85 0.27
N ARG A 115 -7.78 9.84 0.41
CA ARG A 115 -7.24 9.39 1.69
C ARG A 115 -6.47 10.51 2.39
N GLY A 116 -5.60 11.22 1.66
CA GLY A 116 -4.87 12.38 2.20
C GLY A 116 -5.82 13.47 2.70
N ILE A 117 -6.83 13.82 1.90
CA ILE A 117 -7.86 14.80 2.29
C ILE A 117 -8.59 14.36 3.56
N PHE A 118 -9.05 13.11 3.63
CA PHE A 118 -9.74 12.58 4.80
C PHE A 118 -8.86 12.57 6.05
N ILE A 119 -7.56 12.30 5.92
CA ILE A 119 -6.62 12.38 7.05
C ILE A 119 -6.51 13.81 7.55
N PHE A 120 -6.26 14.79 6.68
CA PHE A 120 -6.14 16.20 7.10
C PHE A 120 -7.43 16.73 7.70
N VAL A 121 -8.58 16.43 7.08
CA VAL A 121 -9.89 16.80 7.61
C VAL A 121 -10.14 16.12 8.95
N GLY A 122 -9.83 14.83 9.07
CA GLY A 122 -9.97 14.05 10.30
C GLY A 122 -9.13 14.62 11.45
N ILE A 123 -7.86 14.96 11.20
CA ILE A 123 -6.99 15.61 12.19
C ILE A 123 -7.58 16.95 12.63
N GLY A 124 -8.01 17.79 11.68
CA GLY A 124 -8.61 19.09 12.01
C GLY A 124 -9.94 18.99 12.76
N LEU A 125 -10.71 17.91 12.55
CA LEU A 125 -11.91 17.61 13.34
C LEU A 125 -11.55 17.15 14.76
N ILE A 126 -10.54 16.28 14.91
CA ILE A 126 -10.07 15.81 16.22
C ILE A 126 -9.53 16.98 17.06
N GLU A 127 -8.76 17.89 16.46
CA GLU A 127 -8.22 19.07 17.16
C GLU A 127 -9.32 20.03 17.64
N ARG A 128 -10.45 20.13 16.93
CA ARG A 128 -11.58 20.99 17.32
C ARG A 128 -12.53 20.32 18.31
N PHE A 129 -12.67 19.00 18.25
CA PHE A 129 -13.56 18.23 19.10
C PHE A 129 -12.73 17.32 20.03
N HIS A 130 -12.09 17.93 21.04
CA HIS A 130 -11.39 17.24 22.13
C HIS A 130 -12.24 16.19 22.88
N TRP A 131 -13.57 16.18 22.69
CA TRP A 131 -14.50 15.22 23.27
C TRP A 131 -14.57 13.87 22.50
N MET A 132 -14.17 13.79 21.23
CA MET A 132 -14.24 12.51 20.49
C MET A 132 -13.16 11.48 20.89
N VAL A 133 -12.17 11.87 21.70
CA VAL A 133 -11.04 11.03 22.11
C VAL A 133 -11.21 10.49 23.54
N TYR A 134 -12.28 10.87 24.26
CA TYR A 134 -12.58 10.40 25.63
C TYR A 134 -13.70 9.37 25.66
#